data_AF-A0A349YRE9-F1
#
_entry.id   AF-A0A349YRE9-F1
#
_cell.length_a   1.000
_cell.length_b   1.000
_cell.length_c   1.000
_cell.angle_alpha   90.00
_cell.angle_beta   90.00
_cell.angle_gamma   90.00
#
_symmetry.space_group_name_H-M   'P 1'
#
loop_
_entity.id
_entity.type
_entity.pdbx_description
1 polymer ?
#
loop_
_entity_poly.entity_id
_entity_poly.type
_entity_poly.pdbx_seq_one_letter_code
_entity_poly.pdbx_strand_id
1 'polypeptide(L)' 'MYRQHENPEKLKERLNDLHKDYCCAVDANASEEELIEIHQEMEELEERIHHAWMDQEEGDE' A
#
# COMPACT_ATOMS: atom_id res chain seq x y z
N MET A 1 -13.17 14.36 16.22
CA MET A 1 -12.65 14.00 14.89
C MET A 1 -12.36 12.52 14.94
N TYR A 2 -13.11 11.70 14.19
CA TYR A 2 -12.83 10.25 14.13
C TYR A 2 -11.47 10.09 13.44
N ARG A 3 -10.43 9.74 14.19
CA ARG A 3 -9.27 9.05 13.60
C ARG A 3 -9.84 7.77 13.02
N GLN A 4 -10.10 7.76 11.73
CA GLN A 4 -10.24 6.49 11.03
C GLN A 4 -8.83 5.90 11.04
N HIS A 5 -8.52 5.15 12.10
CA HIS A 5 -7.31 4.34 12.10
C HIS A 5 -7.40 3.48 10.84
N GLU A 6 -6.47 3.72 9.92
CA GLU A 6 -6.37 2.88 8.74
C GLU A 6 -6.14 1.46 9.24
N ASN A 7 -6.99 0.52 8.81
CA ASN A 7 -6.81 -0.85 9.25
C ASN A 7 -5.61 -1.42 8.48
N PRO A 8 -4.50 -1.77 9.15
CA PRO A 8 -3.30 -2.24 8.48
C PRO A 8 -3.54 -3.51 7.66
N GLU A 9 -4.53 -4.34 8.03
CA GLU A 9 -4.92 -5.52 7.26
C GLU A 9 -5.55 -5.14 5.91
N LYS A 10 -6.44 -4.14 5.89
CA LYS A 10 -7.04 -3.63 4.66
C LYS A 10 -6.02 -2.97 3.74
N LEU A 11 -5.04 -2.28 4.34
CA LEU A 11 -3.93 -1.71 3.59
C LEU A 11 -3.05 -2.81 2.98
N LYS A 12 -2.75 -3.88 3.72
CA LYS A 12 -2.05 -5.06 3.17
C LYS A 12 -2.81 -5.72 2.02
N GLU A 13 -4.14 -5.85 2.11
CA GLU A 13 -4.96 -6.34 1.00
C GLU A 13 -4.80 -5.45 -0.23
N ARG A 14 -4.87 -4.12 -0.05
CA ARG A 14 -4.71 -3.15 -1.13
C ARG A 14 -3.32 -3.22 -1.78
N LEU A 15 -2.27 -3.39 -0.98
CA LEU A 15 -0.90 -3.58 -1.49
C LEU A 15 -0.75 -4.87 -2.31
N ASN A 16 -1.43 -5.94 -1.90
CA ASN A 16 -1.43 -7.20 -2.65
C ASN A 16 -2.14 -7.06 -4.00
N ASP A 17 -3.24 -6.29 -4.05
CA ASP A 17 -3.92 -5.99 -5.30
C ASP A 17 -3.06 -5.11 -6.22
N LEU A 18 -2.37 -4.10 -5.69
CA LEU A 18 -1.40 -3.30 -6.45
C LEU A 18 -0.26 -4.14 -7.02
N HIS A 19 0.22 -5.12 -6.27
CA HIS A 19 1.21 -6.08 -6.77
C HIS A 19 0.70 -6.88 -7.99
N LYS A 20 -0.58 -7.27 -7.99
CA LYS A 20 -1.19 -7.93 -9.14
C LYS A 20 -1.33 -6.97 -10.32
N ASP A 21 -1.75 -5.74 -10.07
CA ASP A 21 -1.88 -4.71 -11.09
C ASP A 21 -0.52 -4.40 -11.73
N TYR A 22 0.55 -4.33 -10.93
CA TYR A 22 1.92 -4.21 -11.43
C TYR A 22 2.31 -5.39 -12.33
N CYS A 23 2.08 -6.63 -11.88
CA CYS A 23 2.37 -7.81 -12.71
C CYS A 23 1.57 -7.80 -14.02
N CYS A 24 0.28 -7.44 -13.97
CA CYS A 24 -0.56 -7.31 -15.15
C CYS A 24 -0.07 -6.20 -16.09
N ALA A 25 0.40 -5.07 -15.55
CA ALA A 25 0.98 -3.98 -16.34
C ALA A 25 2.29 -4.42 -17.02
N VAL A 26 3.13 -5.17 -16.31
CA VAL A 26 4.35 -5.78 -16.89
C VAL A 26 4.00 -6.75 -18.01
N ASP A 27 3.03 -7.65 -17.80
CA ASP A 27 2.56 -8.60 -18.82
C ASP A 27 1.91 -7.90 -20.03
N ALA A 28 1.23 -6.79 -19.80
CA ALA A 28 0.65 -5.94 -20.83
C ALA A 28 1.70 -5.07 -21.56
N ASN A 29 2.96 -5.16 -21.16
CA ASN A 29 4.07 -4.35 -21.67
C ASN A 29 3.77 -2.84 -21.56
N ALA A 30 3.22 -2.45 -20.40
CA ALA A 30 2.94 -1.08 -20.03
C ALA A 30 4.21 -0.23 -20.04
N SER A 31 4.04 1.09 -20.13
CA SER A 31 5.15 2.02 -20.15
C SER A 31 5.93 2.01 -18.83
N GLU A 32 7.21 2.36 -18.89
CA GLU A 32 8.04 2.48 -17.68
C GLU A 32 7.46 3.52 -16.71
N GLU A 33 6.84 4.58 -17.24
CA GLU A 33 6.15 5.60 -16.45
C GLU A 33 4.96 5.00 -15.67
N GLU A 34 4.15 4.14 -16.29
CA GLU A 34 3.04 3.44 -15.61
C GLU A 34 3.56 2.48 -14.52
N LEU A 35 4.66 1.77 -14.77
CA LEU A 35 5.26 0.89 -13.77
C LEU A 35 5.84 1.67 -12.59
N ILE A 36 6.45 2.83 -12.84
CA ILE A 36 6.96 3.73 -11.81
C ILE A 36 5.81 4.30 -10.97
N GLU A 37 4.70 4.70 -11.59
CA GLU A 37 3.53 5.22 -10.87
C GLU A 37 2.95 4.16 -9.91
N ILE A 38 2.76 2.93 -10.39
CA ILE A 38 2.29 1.82 -9.56
C ILE A 38 3.28 1.54 -8.42
N HIS A 39 4.59 1.58 -8.71
CA HIS A 39 5.62 1.35 -7.70
C HIS A 39 5.64 2.44 -6.61
N GLN A 40 5.47 3.71 -6.99
CA GLN A 40 5.34 4.83 -6.05
C GLN A 40 4.10 4.67 -5.17
N GLU A 41 2.95 4.31 -5.75
CA GLU A 41 1.73 4.07 -4.97
C GLU A 41 1.92 2.91 -3.98
N MET A 42 2.67 1.87 -4.34
CA MET A 42 3.02 0.77 -3.44
C MET A 42 3.89 1.23 -2.26
N GLU A 43 4.93 2.03 -2.51
CA GLU A 43 5.83 2.54 -1.47
C GLU A 43 5.08 3.42 -0.46
N GLU A 44 4.22 4.32 -0.95
CA GLU A 44 3.35 5.15 -0.08
C GLU A 44 2.42 4.29 0.78
N LEU A 45 1.93 3.17 0.23
CA LEU A 45 1.03 2.26 0.94
C LEU A 45 1.78 1.41 1.99
N GLU A 46 3.03 1.02 1.72
CA GLU A 46 3.90 0.38 2.72
C GLU A 46 4.20 1.31 3.90
N GLU A 47 4.50 2.58 3.62
CA GLU A 47 4.74 3.58 4.67
C GLU A 47 3.48 3.74 5.55
N ARG A 48 2.30 3.85 4.94
CA ARG A 48 1.02 3.92 5.66
C ARG A 48 0.72 2.66 6.47
N ILE A 49 1.03 1.47 5.96
CA ILE A 49 0.91 0.21 6.72
C ILE A 49 1.81 0.26 7.95
N HIS A 50 3.07 0.66 7.76
CA HIS A 50 4.03 0.77 8.84
C HIS A 50 3.54 1.74 9.93
N HIS A 51 3.08 2.94 9.54
CA HIS A 51 2.49 3.89 10.49
C HIS A 51 1.24 3.34 11.18
N ALA A 52 0.36 2.64 10.46
CA ALA A 52 -0.84 2.04 11.04
C ALA A 52 -0.52 0.94 12.07
N TRP A 53 0.56 0.17 11.88
CA TRP A 53 1.04 -0.79 12.86
C TRP A 53 1.70 -0.11 14.07
N MET A 54 2.52 0.91 13.85
CA MET A 54 3.13 1.70 14.93
C MET A 54 2.06 2.36 15.81
N ASP A 55 1.02 2.95 15.21
CA ASP A 55 -0.11 3.55 15.93
C ASP A 55 -0.92 2.52 16.75
N GLN A 56 -0.93 1.24 16.35
CA GLN A 56 -1.54 0.16 17.12
C GLN A 56 -0.63 -0.28 18.29
N GLU A 57 0.67 -0.39 18.05
CA GLU A 57 1.65 -0.83 19.07
C GLU A 57 1.84 0.21 20.19
N GLU A 58 1.80 1.51 19.87
CA GLU A 58 1.88 2.61 20.85
C GLU A 58 0.60 2.76 21.72
N GLY A 59 -0.49 2.05 21.39
CA GLY A 59 -1.77 2.12 22.10
C GLY A 59 -1.96 1.11 23.23
N ASP A 60 -1.02 0.19 23.44
CA ASP A 60 -1.10 -0.95 24.38
C ASP A 60 -0.28 -0.75 25.69
N GLU A 61 0.21 0.47 26.00
CA GLU A 61 0.86 0.83 27.28
C GLU A 61 -0.07 1.44 28.35
#